data_AF-A0AAD9JFB4-F1
#
_entry.id   AF-A0AAD9JFB4-F1
#
_cell.length_a   1.000
_cell.length_b   1.000
_cell.length_c   1.000
_cell.angle_alpha   90.00
_cell.angle_beta   90.00
_cell.angle_gamma   90.00
#
_symmetry.space_group_name_H-M   'P 1'
#
loop_
_entity.id
_entity.type
_entity.pdbx_description
1 polymer ?
#
loop_
_entity_poly.entity_id
_entity_poly.type
_entity_poly.pdbx_seq_one_letter_code
_entity_poly.pdbx_strand_id
1 'polypeptide(L)'
;MNIFRLSGDLCHLLAIIVLLLKIWKTRSCAGLSGKSQIMFAMVYTSRYLDLFTSFISLYNSSMKVIFIFASFATIYLIYMKFKATYDSNHDTFRIEFLLVPVAALAFLINHDFTPLEDSTIRQKLNGQTDFYRDDSQSDGLKKLSLPEDFIPTQVVSHYPKMYKRQFFLGVLQCLSQLVAHFVLRFALQILWTFSIYLEAVAILPQLFMISKTGEAETITSHYLFALGMYRALYIVNWVYRYYYEGFFDIIAVVAGCVQTVLYCDFFYLYITKVWKGKKLTLPA
;
A
#
# COMPACT_ATOMS: atom_id res chain seq x y z
N MET A 1 15.79 2.17 1.93
CA MET A 1 15.23 1.00 2.66
C MET A 1 15.95 0.94 3.99
N ASN A 2 15.24 0.95 5.12
CA ASN A 2 15.88 0.83 6.44
C ASN A 2 15.76 -0.61 6.96
N ILE A 3 16.57 -0.94 7.97
CA ILE A 3 16.63 -2.30 8.54
C ILE A 3 15.28 -2.73 9.14
N PHE A 4 14.57 -1.82 9.78
CA PHE A 4 13.28 -2.10 10.43
C PHE A 4 12.20 -2.47 9.43
N ARG A 5 12.12 -1.76 8.30
CA ARG A 5 11.19 -2.08 7.21
C ARG A 5 11.53 -3.42 6.57
N LEU A 6 12.80 -3.67 6.29
CA LEU A 6 13.24 -4.95 5.73
C LEU A 6 12.89 -6.11 6.67
N SER A 7 13.21 -5.99 7.96
CA SER A 7 12.87 -7.01 8.97
C SER A 7 11.35 -7.19 9.11
N GLY A 8 10.58 -6.10 9.05
CA GLY A 8 9.12 -6.16 9.04
C GLY A 8 8.57 -6.93 7.84
N ASP A 9 9.05 -6.61 6.63
CA ASP A 9 8.63 -7.27 5.38
C ASP A 9 8.99 -8.76 5.38
N LEU A 10 10.17 -9.12 5.90
CA LEU A 10 10.58 -10.52 6.05
C LEU A 10 9.75 -11.27 7.10
N CYS A 11 9.43 -10.63 8.23
CA CYS A 11 8.57 -11.19 9.26
C CYS A 11 7.15 -11.44 8.72
N HIS A 12 6.64 -10.51 7.93
CA HIS A 12 5.35 -10.65 7.26
C HIS A 12 5.35 -11.80 6.26
N LEU A 13 6.38 -11.87 5.41
CA LEU A 13 6.53 -12.98 4.47
C LEU A 13 6.61 -14.33 5.19
N LEU A 14 7.37 -14.39 6.30
CA LEU A 14 7.47 -15.59 7.13
C LEU A 14 6.10 -16.03 7.65
N ALA A 15 5.27 -15.10 8.12
CA ALA A 15 3.91 -15.42 8.60
C ALA A 15 3.07 -16.11 7.51
N ILE A 16 3.10 -15.57 6.28
CA ILE A 16 2.36 -16.14 5.15
C ILE A 16 2.90 -17.51 4.75
N ILE A 17 4.23 -17.68 4.74
CA ILE A 17 4.87 -18.96 4.45
C ILE A 17 4.48 -20.00 5.51
N VAL A 18 4.51 -19.65 6.81
CA VAL A 18 4.09 -20.53 7.91
C VAL A 18 2.64 -20.97 7.73
N LEU A 19 1.74 -20.05 7.36
CA LEU A 19 0.34 -20.36 7.09
C LEU A 19 0.18 -21.34 5.92
N LEU A 20 0.84 -21.08 4.80
CA LEU A 20 0.80 -21.97 3.61
C LEU A 20 1.38 -23.35 3.93
N LEU A 21 2.52 -23.40 4.64
CA LEU A 21 3.13 -24.65 5.07
C LEU A 21 2.23 -25.42 6.03
N LYS A 22 1.53 -24.73 6.94
CA LYS A 22 0.52 -25.34 7.81
C LYS A 22 -0.53 -26.05 6.97
N ILE A 23 -1.22 -25.32 6.10
CA ILE A 23 -2.30 -25.87 5.26
C ILE A 23 -1.79 -27.01 4.38
N TRP A 24 -0.60 -26.87 3.79
CA TRP A 24 -0.04 -27.88 2.90
C TRP A 24 0.39 -29.16 3.63
N LYS A 25 1.06 -29.04 4.79
CA LYS A 25 1.55 -30.19 5.57
C LYS A 25 0.43 -30.90 6.31
N THR A 26 -0.51 -30.16 6.91
CA THR A 26 -1.64 -30.76 7.64
C THR A 26 -2.77 -31.21 6.72
N ARG A 27 -2.73 -30.80 5.43
CA ARG A 27 -3.81 -31.05 4.44
C ARG A 27 -5.18 -30.55 4.94
N SER A 28 -5.18 -29.53 5.79
CA SER A 28 -6.37 -29.02 6.46
C SER A 28 -6.30 -27.51 6.68
N CYS A 29 -7.41 -26.82 6.39
CA CYS A 29 -7.61 -25.42 6.69
C CYS A 29 -8.50 -25.17 7.93
N ALA A 30 -8.67 -26.18 8.80
CA ALA A 30 -9.40 -26.02 10.05
C ALA A 30 -8.82 -24.88 10.91
N GLY A 31 -9.71 -24.10 11.55
CA GLY A 31 -9.34 -22.96 12.40
C GLY A 31 -8.89 -21.69 11.66
N LEU A 32 -9.00 -21.66 10.32
CA LEU A 32 -8.67 -20.48 9.51
C LEU A 32 -9.93 -19.85 8.92
N SER A 33 -10.05 -18.53 9.09
CA SER A 33 -11.10 -17.74 8.45
C SER A 33 -10.73 -17.47 6.99
N GLY A 34 -11.53 -18.02 6.08
CA GLY A 34 -11.39 -17.77 4.66
C GLY A 34 -11.74 -16.33 4.30
N LYS A 35 -12.68 -15.72 5.04
CA LYS A 35 -13.07 -14.30 4.88
C LYS A 35 -11.91 -13.34 5.14
N SER A 36 -11.11 -13.59 6.18
CA SER A 36 -9.90 -12.78 6.43
C SER A 36 -8.89 -12.90 5.29
N GLN A 37 -8.70 -14.12 4.75
CA GLN A 37 -7.77 -14.34 3.64
C GLN A 37 -8.23 -13.64 2.35
N ILE A 38 -9.54 -13.60 2.09
CA ILE A 38 -10.13 -12.80 0.99
C ILE A 38 -9.83 -11.31 1.19
N MET A 39 -9.99 -10.79 2.42
CA MET A 39 -9.65 -9.39 2.73
C MET A 39 -8.16 -9.09 2.53
N PHE A 40 -7.26 -9.97 2.97
CA PHE A 40 -5.82 -9.80 2.72
C PHE A 40 -5.47 -9.86 1.22
N ALA A 41 -6.11 -10.72 0.43
CA ALA A 41 -5.89 -10.73 -1.01
C ALA A 41 -6.38 -9.43 -1.69
N MET A 42 -7.51 -8.87 -1.24
CA MET A 42 -7.99 -7.57 -1.72
C MET A 42 -7.01 -6.44 -1.34
N VAL A 43 -6.44 -6.48 -0.14
CA VAL A 43 -5.38 -5.54 0.29
C VAL A 43 -4.19 -5.60 -0.66
N TYR A 44 -3.59 -6.76 -0.89
CA TYR A 44 -2.40 -6.86 -1.74
C TYR A 44 -2.69 -6.53 -3.20
N THR A 45 -3.87 -6.93 -3.69
CA THR A 45 -4.28 -6.62 -5.07
C THR A 45 -4.42 -5.12 -5.26
N SER A 46 -5.13 -4.41 -4.38
CA SER A 46 -5.33 -2.95 -4.47
C SER A 46 -4.05 -2.16 -4.20
N ARG A 47 -3.20 -2.61 -3.27
CA ARG A 47 -1.96 -1.93 -2.89
C ARG A 47 -0.87 -2.01 -3.95
N TYR A 48 -0.79 -3.12 -4.67
CA TYR A 48 0.32 -3.44 -5.55
C TYR A 48 -0.03 -3.34 -7.05
N LEU A 49 -1.11 -2.63 -7.40
CA LEU A 49 -1.42 -2.30 -8.81
C LEU A 49 -0.32 -1.47 -9.47
N ASP A 50 0.48 -0.76 -8.67
CA ASP A 50 1.65 -0.01 -9.12
C ASP A 50 2.76 -0.92 -9.70
N LEU A 51 2.68 -2.24 -9.53
CA LEU A 51 3.62 -3.21 -10.10
C LEU A 51 3.76 -3.10 -11.62
N PHE A 52 2.68 -2.76 -12.32
CA PHE A 52 2.67 -2.64 -13.78
C PHE A 52 3.12 -1.26 -14.29
N THR A 53 3.22 -0.27 -13.40
CA THR A 53 3.49 1.13 -13.77
C THR A 53 4.82 1.65 -13.27
N SER A 54 5.34 1.07 -12.19
CA SER A 54 6.51 1.57 -11.48
C SER A 54 7.48 0.45 -11.13
N PHE A 55 8.70 0.53 -11.67
CA PHE A 55 9.80 -0.33 -11.25
C PHE A 55 10.75 0.44 -10.32
N ILE A 56 10.75 0.07 -9.04
CA ILE A 56 11.59 0.71 -8.02
C ILE A 56 12.88 -0.10 -7.81
N SER A 57 12.74 -1.39 -7.51
CA SER A 57 13.87 -2.31 -7.31
C SER A 57 13.42 -3.76 -7.46
N LEU A 58 14.37 -4.66 -7.73
CA LEU A 58 14.08 -6.09 -7.86
C LEU A 58 13.43 -6.66 -6.60
N TYR A 59 13.92 -6.27 -5.41
CA TYR A 59 13.34 -6.67 -4.12
C TYR A 59 11.89 -6.21 -3.97
N ASN A 60 11.58 -4.96 -4.32
CA ASN A 60 10.22 -4.43 -4.20
C ASN A 60 9.25 -5.20 -5.11
N SER A 61 9.62 -5.35 -6.39
CA SER A 61 8.78 -6.05 -7.37
C SER A 61 8.62 -7.53 -7.04
N SER A 62 9.69 -8.22 -6.62
CA SER A 62 9.62 -9.64 -6.27
C SER A 62 8.76 -9.89 -5.04
N MET A 63 8.91 -9.08 -3.98
CA MET A 63 8.09 -9.20 -2.77
C MET A 63 6.60 -9.00 -3.07
N LYS A 64 6.24 -7.98 -3.88
CA LYS A 64 4.85 -7.74 -4.30
C LYS A 64 4.25 -8.94 -5.02
N VAL A 65 4.98 -9.52 -5.97
CA VAL A 65 4.53 -10.73 -6.70
C VAL A 65 4.34 -11.90 -5.75
N ILE A 66 5.28 -12.13 -4.82
CA ILE A 66 5.19 -13.21 -3.83
C ILE A 66 3.96 -13.02 -2.93
N PHE A 67 3.70 -11.81 -2.42
CA PHE A 67 2.53 -11.54 -1.57
C PHE A 67 1.22 -11.80 -2.29
N ILE A 68 1.08 -11.32 -3.52
CA ILE A 68 -0.12 -11.53 -4.35
C ILE A 68 -0.31 -13.03 -4.58
N PHE A 69 0.72 -13.72 -5.09
CA PHE A 69 0.65 -15.14 -5.40
C PHE A 69 0.31 -15.96 -4.15
N ALA A 70 0.97 -15.70 -3.02
CA ALA A 70 0.75 -16.41 -1.78
C ALA A 70 -0.68 -16.19 -1.21
N SER A 71 -1.23 -14.97 -1.33
CA SER A 71 -2.61 -14.71 -0.91
C SER A 71 -3.64 -15.46 -1.74
N PHE A 72 -3.50 -15.46 -3.08
CA PHE A 72 -4.39 -16.21 -3.96
C PHE A 72 -4.22 -17.73 -3.80
N ALA A 73 -2.99 -18.20 -3.58
CA ALA A 73 -2.71 -19.59 -3.26
C ALA A 73 -3.42 -20.01 -1.96
N THR A 74 -3.38 -19.17 -0.92
CA THR A 74 -4.06 -19.45 0.35
C THR A 74 -5.57 -19.57 0.16
N ILE A 75 -6.19 -18.64 -0.57
CA ILE A 75 -7.62 -18.69 -0.92
C ILE A 75 -7.95 -19.95 -1.70
N TYR A 76 -7.15 -20.29 -2.72
CA TYR A 76 -7.32 -21.51 -3.51
C TYR A 76 -7.25 -22.76 -2.63
N LEU A 77 -6.30 -22.82 -1.69
CA LEU A 77 -6.19 -23.96 -0.78
C LEU A 77 -7.41 -24.09 0.13
N ILE A 78 -7.95 -22.97 0.64
CA ILE A 78 -9.11 -22.97 1.55
C ILE A 78 -10.41 -23.32 0.81
N TYR A 79 -10.70 -22.66 -0.32
CA TYR A 79 -12.01 -22.76 -0.98
C TYR A 79 -12.09 -23.85 -2.05
N MET A 80 -10.96 -24.32 -2.58
CA MET A 80 -10.93 -25.34 -3.64
C MET A 80 -10.29 -26.64 -3.14
N LYS A 81 -9.00 -26.62 -2.79
CA LYS A 81 -8.23 -27.86 -2.55
C LYS A 81 -8.62 -28.58 -1.26
N PHE A 82 -8.78 -27.84 -0.16
CA PHE A 82 -9.08 -28.37 1.18
C PHE A 82 -10.43 -27.87 1.70
N LYS A 83 -11.37 -27.58 0.80
CA LYS A 83 -12.72 -27.09 1.10
C LYS A 83 -13.46 -27.93 2.14
N ALA A 84 -13.24 -29.25 2.14
CA ALA A 84 -13.89 -30.17 3.08
C ALA A 84 -13.54 -29.89 4.56
N THR A 85 -12.38 -29.28 4.83
CA THR A 85 -11.93 -28.93 6.19
C THR A 85 -12.23 -27.48 6.58
N TYR A 86 -12.81 -26.70 5.65
CA TYR A 86 -13.15 -25.31 5.89
C TYR A 86 -14.44 -25.21 6.72
N ASP A 87 -14.33 -24.54 7.86
CA ASP A 87 -15.44 -24.40 8.79
C ASP A 87 -16.25 -23.12 8.53
N SER A 88 -17.19 -23.23 7.59
CA SER A 88 -18.08 -22.13 7.22
C SER A 88 -19.08 -21.76 8.34
N ASN A 89 -19.36 -22.66 9.28
CA ASN A 89 -20.33 -22.44 10.35
C ASN A 89 -19.78 -21.48 11.41
N HIS A 90 -18.46 -21.53 11.66
CA HIS A 90 -17.81 -20.61 12.58
C HIS A 90 -17.31 -19.33 11.88
N ASP A 91 -17.00 -19.36 10.58
CA ASP A 91 -16.62 -18.15 9.78
C ASP A 91 -17.84 -17.32 9.33
N THR A 92 -18.66 -16.88 10.30
CA THR A 92 -19.95 -16.20 10.08
C THR A 92 -19.86 -14.67 10.04
N PHE A 93 -18.66 -14.10 10.15
CA PHE A 93 -18.47 -12.65 10.18
C PHE A 93 -18.94 -11.99 8.87
N ARG A 94 -19.66 -10.87 8.95
CA ARG A 94 -20.19 -10.16 7.78
C ARG A 94 -19.20 -9.09 7.32
N ILE A 95 -18.42 -9.40 6.28
CA ILE A 95 -17.34 -8.54 5.79
C ILE A 95 -17.85 -7.25 5.15
N GLU A 96 -19.12 -7.18 4.75
CA GLU A 96 -19.74 -5.99 4.16
C GLU A 96 -19.71 -4.80 5.13
N PHE A 97 -19.85 -5.07 6.43
CA PHE A 97 -19.74 -4.05 7.48
C PHE A 97 -18.32 -3.49 7.65
N LEU A 98 -17.31 -4.15 7.08
CA LEU A 98 -15.94 -3.62 7.03
C LEU A 98 -15.68 -2.96 5.68
N LEU A 99 -16.03 -3.64 4.58
CA LEU A 99 -15.73 -3.17 3.23
C LEU A 99 -16.41 -1.85 2.88
N VAL A 100 -17.70 -1.70 3.21
CA VAL A 100 -18.45 -0.49 2.84
C VAL A 100 -17.92 0.74 3.59
N PRO A 101 -17.77 0.72 4.93
CA PRO A 101 -17.21 1.88 5.65
C PRO A 101 -15.75 2.17 5.27
N VAL A 102 -14.93 1.14 5.03
CA VAL A 102 -13.53 1.33 4.62
C VAL A 102 -13.43 1.95 3.22
N ALA A 103 -14.25 1.51 2.27
CA ALA A 103 -14.30 2.11 0.94
C ALA A 103 -14.79 3.56 0.98
N ALA A 104 -15.82 3.84 1.77
CA ALA A 104 -16.30 5.21 1.98
C ALA A 104 -15.22 6.09 2.63
N LEU A 105 -14.54 5.59 3.67
CA LEU A 105 -13.46 6.31 4.34
C LEU A 105 -12.27 6.57 3.42
N ALA A 106 -11.89 5.60 2.59
CA ALA A 106 -10.83 5.78 1.60
C ALA A 106 -11.19 6.81 0.52
N PHE A 107 -12.45 6.90 0.14
CA PHE A 107 -12.92 7.92 -0.80
C PHE A 107 -12.94 9.32 -0.15
N LEU A 108 -13.41 9.43 1.10
CA LEU A 108 -13.56 10.70 1.82
C LEU A 108 -12.24 11.24 2.37
N ILE A 109 -11.37 10.37 2.90
CA ILE A 109 -10.11 10.72 3.58
C ILE A 109 -8.96 10.01 2.86
N ASN A 110 -8.43 10.68 1.84
CA ASN A 110 -7.22 10.28 1.12
C ASN A 110 -6.26 11.49 0.98
N HIS A 111 -4.99 11.23 0.67
CA HIS A 111 -3.97 12.29 0.61
C HIS A 111 -4.19 13.33 -0.50
N ASP A 112 -5.03 13.09 -1.53
CA ASP A 112 -5.16 13.98 -2.70
C ASP A 112 -6.04 15.20 -2.45
N PHE A 113 -6.74 15.27 -1.32
CA PHE A 113 -7.42 16.50 -0.89
C PHE A 113 -6.49 17.51 -0.20
N THR A 114 -5.19 17.22 -0.14
CA THR A 114 -4.18 18.18 0.27
C THR A 114 -3.67 18.89 -0.98
N PRO A 115 -3.86 20.22 -1.15
CA PRO A 115 -3.32 20.93 -2.30
C PRO A 115 -1.79 20.84 -2.25
N LEU A 116 -1.22 19.94 -3.05
CA LEU A 116 0.11 20.00 -3.65
C LEU A 116 1.13 20.85 -2.87
N GLU A 117 1.45 20.49 -1.64
CA GLU A 117 2.74 20.86 -1.07
C GLU A 117 3.72 19.75 -1.42
N ASP A 118 4.11 19.76 -2.69
CA ASP A 118 5.11 18.88 -3.24
C ASP A 118 6.47 19.21 -2.63
N SER A 119 6.73 18.62 -1.45
CA SER A 119 8.04 18.64 -0.80
C SER A 119 9.14 18.05 -1.70
N THR A 120 8.77 17.25 -2.71
CA THR A 120 9.70 16.71 -3.72
C THR A 120 10.07 17.76 -4.76
N ILE A 121 9.13 18.63 -5.17
CA ILE A 121 9.41 19.79 -6.03
C ILE A 121 10.15 20.88 -5.25
N ARG A 122 9.83 21.14 -3.97
CA ARG A 122 10.65 22.07 -3.15
C ARG A 122 12.07 21.57 -2.94
N GLN A 123 12.29 20.27 -2.73
CA GLN A 123 13.64 19.72 -2.58
C GLN A 123 14.43 19.76 -3.90
N LYS A 124 13.77 19.51 -5.04
CA LYS A 124 14.37 19.68 -6.37
C LYS A 124 14.62 21.15 -6.73
N LEU A 125 13.73 22.05 -6.35
CA LEU A 125 13.90 23.49 -6.58
C LEU A 125 15.00 24.06 -5.69
N ASN A 126 15.02 23.72 -4.38
CA ASN A 126 16.07 24.18 -3.47
C ASN A 126 17.45 23.62 -3.86
N GLY A 127 17.54 22.35 -4.27
CA GLY A 127 18.79 21.77 -4.76
C GLY A 127 19.26 22.32 -6.10
N GLN A 128 18.37 22.94 -6.89
CA GLN A 128 18.71 23.56 -8.18
C GLN A 128 18.96 25.07 -8.06
N THR A 129 18.38 25.75 -7.07
CA THR A 129 18.70 27.14 -6.75
C THR A 129 20.05 27.30 -6.05
N ASP A 130 20.54 26.29 -5.34
CA ASP A 130 21.87 26.33 -4.72
C ASP A 130 23.02 26.14 -5.73
N PHE A 131 22.74 25.54 -6.90
CA PHE A 131 23.72 25.39 -7.98
C PHE A 131 23.90 26.66 -8.82
N TYR A 132 22.93 27.59 -8.79
CA TYR A 132 22.96 28.84 -9.57
C TYR A 132 23.37 30.09 -8.77
N ARG A 133 23.83 29.92 -7.52
CA ARG A 133 24.20 31.06 -6.65
C ARG A 133 25.70 31.31 -6.54
N ASP A 134 26.52 30.67 -7.37
CA ASP A 134 27.96 30.90 -7.40
C ASP A 134 28.40 31.07 -8.86
N ASP A 135 28.29 32.30 -9.35
CA ASP A 135 29.03 32.87 -10.49
C ASP A 135 28.40 34.23 -10.83
N SER A 136 28.48 35.16 -9.88
CA SER A 136 28.34 36.60 -10.19
C SER A 136 29.72 37.22 -10.24
N GLN A 137 30.54 36.75 -11.17
CA GLN A 137 31.74 37.47 -11.58
C GLN A 137 31.32 38.52 -12.61
N SER A 138 31.32 39.77 -12.16
CA SER A 138 31.11 40.95 -13.00
C SER A 138 32.27 41.10 -13.96
N ASP A 139 32.10 40.70 -15.23
CA ASP A 139 33.02 41.09 -16.29
C ASP A 139 32.27 41.46 -17.57
N GLY A 140 32.31 42.76 -17.90
CA GLY A 140 32.37 43.27 -19.26
C GLY A 140 31.18 43.04 -20.19
N LEU A 141 29.99 43.59 -19.88
CA LEU A 141 28.94 43.78 -20.90
C LEU A 141 29.35 44.89 -21.90
N LYS A 142 30.08 44.50 -22.94
CA LYS A 142 30.12 45.27 -24.19
C LYS A 142 28.71 45.27 -24.78
N LYS A 143 28.11 46.45 -24.91
CA LYS A 143 26.88 46.68 -25.68
C LYS A 143 27.11 46.21 -27.13
N LEU A 144 26.61 45.03 -27.46
CA LEU A 144 26.45 44.61 -28.84
C LEU A 144 25.13 45.21 -29.33
N SER A 145 25.21 46.32 -30.05
CA SER A 145 24.09 46.92 -30.77
C SER A 145 23.63 45.96 -31.86
N LEU A 146 22.46 45.35 -31.67
CA LEU A 146 21.77 44.60 -32.72
C LEU A 146 21.19 45.60 -33.74
N PRO A 147 21.32 45.37 -35.06
CA PRO A 147 20.68 46.20 -36.07
C PRO A 147 19.14 46.06 -36.00
N GLU A 148 18.43 47.19 -36.03
CA GLU A 148 16.96 47.28 -35.98
C GLU A 148 16.25 46.86 -37.27
N ASP A 149 16.95 46.29 -38.25
CA ASP A 149 16.41 45.99 -39.57
C ASP A 149 16.30 44.48 -39.82
N PHE A 150 15.45 43.80 -39.06
CA PHE A 150 14.93 42.49 -39.48
C PHE A 150 13.53 42.25 -38.91
N ILE A 151 12.55 42.99 -39.42
CA ILE A 151 11.14 42.57 -39.35
C ILE A 151 10.78 41.95 -40.70
N PRO A 152 10.68 40.62 -40.83
CA PRO A 152 10.02 40.03 -41.99
C PRO A 152 8.50 40.18 -41.80
N THR A 153 7.95 41.28 -42.31
CA THR A 153 6.51 41.60 -42.27
C THR A 153 5.70 40.83 -43.32
N GLN A 154 6.00 39.55 -43.60
CA GLN A 154 5.29 38.77 -44.63
C GLN A 154 5.32 37.25 -44.37
N VAL A 155 4.83 36.73 -43.23
CA VAL A 155 4.40 35.32 -43.14
C VAL A 155 3.27 35.14 -42.11
N VAL A 156 2.07 35.67 -42.33
CA VAL A 156 0.92 35.42 -41.42
C VAL A 156 -0.35 34.92 -42.13
N SER A 157 -0.36 34.71 -43.45
CA SER A 157 -1.63 34.39 -44.16
C SER A 157 -1.63 33.12 -45.02
N HIS A 158 -1.03 32.02 -44.57
CA HIS A 158 -1.40 30.71 -45.10
C HIS A 158 -1.12 29.54 -44.15
N TYR A 159 -1.92 29.41 -43.09
CA TYR A 159 -2.03 28.11 -42.40
C TYR A 159 -3.07 27.27 -43.15
N PRO A 160 -2.67 26.16 -43.81
CA PRO A 160 -3.64 25.25 -44.42
C PRO A 160 -4.58 24.74 -43.34
N LYS A 161 -5.90 24.69 -43.61
CA LYS A 161 -6.92 24.17 -42.66
C LYS A 161 -6.55 22.80 -42.05
N MET A 162 -5.69 22.03 -42.72
CA MET A 162 -5.16 20.74 -42.29
C MET A 162 -4.24 20.82 -41.05
N TYR A 163 -3.37 21.83 -40.95
CA TYR A 163 -2.49 22.02 -39.78
C TYR A 163 -3.28 22.43 -38.54
N LYS A 164 -4.34 23.23 -38.70
CA LYS A 164 -5.22 23.62 -37.58
C LYS A 164 -5.99 22.42 -37.01
N ARG A 165 -6.40 21.47 -37.88
CA ARG A 165 -7.04 20.21 -37.47
C ARG A 165 -6.05 19.25 -36.80
N GLN A 166 -4.84 19.09 -37.32
CA GLN A 166 -3.80 18.25 -36.69
C GLN A 166 -3.32 18.84 -35.35
N PHE A 167 -3.16 20.15 -35.25
CA PHE A 167 -2.87 20.84 -33.99
C PHE A 167 -3.99 20.64 -32.97
N PHE A 168 -5.26 20.82 -33.36
CA PHE A 168 -6.41 20.60 -32.47
C PHE A 168 -6.53 19.14 -32.03
N LEU A 169 -6.30 18.18 -32.93
CA LEU A 169 -6.25 16.75 -32.59
C LEU A 169 -5.08 16.44 -31.64
N GLY A 170 -3.91 17.07 -31.83
CA GLY A 170 -2.76 16.93 -30.94
C GLY A 170 -3.01 17.50 -29.55
N VAL A 171 -3.65 18.68 -29.45
CA VAL A 171 -4.07 19.27 -28.17
C VAL A 171 -5.13 18.39 -27.50
N LEU A 172 -6.12 17.90 -28.24
CA LEU A 172 -7.15 17.01 -27.69
C LEU A 172 -6.55 15.69 -27.19
N GLN A 173 -5.56 15.14 -27.90
CA GLN A 173 -4.84 13.93 -27.50
C GLN A 173 -3.96 14.18 -26.25
N CYS A 174 -3.31 15.34 -26.17
CA CYS A 174 -2.53 15.71 -24.99
C CYS A 174 -3.43 15.92 -23.76
N LEU A 175 -4.58 16.59 -23.95
CA LEU A 175 -5.58 16.79 -22.90
C LEU A 175 -6.19 15.45 -22.47
N SER A 176 -6.49 14.54 -23.39
CA SER A 176 -7.01 13.21 -23.04
C SER A 176 -5.99 12.38 -22.26
N GLN A 177 -4.70 12.44 -22.63
CA GLN A 177 -3.61 11.80 -21.90
C GLN A 177 -3.39 12.40 -20.52
N LEU A 178 -3.48 13.73 -20.40
CA LEU A 178 -3.37 14.43 -19.12
C LEU A 178 -4.53 14.04 -18.18
N VAL A 179 -5.76 14.04 -18.69
CA VAL A 179 -6.96 13.62 -17.94
C VAL A 179 -6.83 12.15 -17.53
N ALA A 180 -6.41 11.25 -18.44
CA ALA A 180 -6.23 9.85 -18.13
C ALA A 180 -5.15 9.62 -17.05
N HIS A 181 -4.03 10.33 -17.13
CA HIS A 181 -2.96 10.26 -16.13
C HIS A 181 -3.43 10.78 -14.76
N PHE A 182 -4.18 11.88 -14.72
CA PHE A 182 -4.76 12.41 -13.49
C PHE A 182 -5.76 11.43 -12.87
N VAL A 183 -6.71 10.91 -13.67
CA VAL A 183 -7.72 9.95 -13.22
C VAL A 183 -7.07 8.66 -12.70
N LEU A 184 -6.05 8.15 -13.40
CA LEU A 184 -5.35 6.95 -12.99
C LEU A 184 -4.61 7.15 -11.66
N ARG A 185 -3.90 8.28 -11.48
CA ARG A 185 -3.22 8.57 -10.21
C ARG A 185 -4.20 8.70 -9.05
N PHE A 186 -5.29 9.43 -9.26
CA PHE A 186 -6.35 9.57 -8.26
C PHE A 186 -6.94 8.21 -7.86
N ALA A 187 -7.25 7.35 -8.85
CA ALA A 187 -7.75 6.01 -8.59
C ALA A 187 -6.74 5.13 -7.83
N LEU A 188 -5.46 5.17 -8.21
CA LEU A 188 -4.39 4.44 -7.51
C LEU A 188 -4.22 4.92 -6.06
N GLN A 189 -4.39 6.22 -5.80
CA GLN A 189 -4.31 6.78 -4.45
C GLN A 189 -5.46 6.36 -3.55
N ILE A 190 -6.69 6.35 -4.10
CA ILE A 190 -7.86 5.81 -3.38
C ILE A 190 -7.66 4.33 -3.10
N LEU A 191 -7.21 3.54 -4.08
CA LEU A 191 -6.98 2.11 -3.91
C LEU A 191 -5.86 1.82 -2.91
N TRP A 192 -4.80 2.63 -2.92
CA TRP A 192 -3.74 2.56 -1.92
C TRP A 192 -4.27 2.85 -0.52
N THR A 193 -5.02 3.94 -0.35
CA THR A 193 -5.63 4.35 0.93
C THR A 193 -6.62 3.30 1.43
N PHE A 194 -7.46 2.78 0.54
CA PHE A 194 -8.37 1.65 0.78
C PHE A 194 -7.62 0.43 1.29
N SER A 195 -6.49 0.08 0.67
CA SER A 195 -5.68 -1.06 1.10
C SER A 195 -5.13 -0.89 2.52
N ILE A 196 -4.79 0.33 2.94
CA ILE A 196 -4.26 0.64 4.27
C ILE A 196 -5.35 0.47 5.33
N TYR A 197 -6.52 1.08 5.11
CA TYR A 197 -7.65 0.94 6.02
C TYR A 197 -8.20 -0.49 6.07
N LEU A 198 -8.26 -1.19 4.92
CA LEU A 198 -8.75 -2.56 4.87
C LEU A 198 -7.82 -3.52 5.61
N GLU A 199 -6.50 -3.37 5.46
CA GLU A 199 -5.52 -4.20 6.18
C GLU A 199 -5.66 -4.07 7.70
N ALA A 200 -5.97 -2.87 8.19
CA ALA A 200 -6.13 -2.62 9.61
C ALA A 200 -7.23 -3.49 10.25
N VAL A 201 -8.29 -3.79 9.48
CA VAL A 201 -9.47 -4.54 9.96
C VAL A 201 -9.58 -5.94 9.35
N ALA A 202 -8.71 -6.31 8.41
CA ALA A 202 -8.77 -7.60 7.68
C ALA A 202 -8.64 -8.83 8.58
N ILE A 203 -8.08 -8.69 9.78
CA ILE A 203 -7.92 -9.78 10.74
C ILE A 203 -9.17 -10.06 11.57
N LEU A 204 -10.15 -9.14 11.60
CA LEU A 204 -11.34 -9.26 12.45
C LEU A 204 -12.13 -10.56 12.26
N PRO A 205 -12.39 -11.05 11.02
CA PRO A 205 -13.11 -12.32 10.85
C PRO A 205 -12.38 -13.51 11.49
N GLN A 206 -11.04 -13.53 11.44
CA GLN A 206 -10.21 -14.57 12.05
C GLN A 206 -10.24 -14.52 13.58
N LEU A 207 -10.14 -13.32 14.16
CA LEU A 207 -10.25 -13.14 15.61
C LEU A 207 -11.65 -13.54 16.11
N PHE A 208 -12.68 -13.14 15.37
CA PHE A 208 -14.07 -13.51 15.66
C PHE A 208 -14.30 -15.01 15.59
N MET A 209 -13.75 -15.69 14.58
CA MET A 209 -13.84 -17.15 14.45
C MET A 209 -13.19 -17.84 15.65
N ILE A 210 -11.99 -17.41 16.07
CA ILE A 210 -11.30 -17.96 17.25
C ILE A 210 -12.12 -17.72 18.52
N SER A 211 -12.76 -16.55 18.65
CA SER A 211 -13.66 -16.25 19.77
C SER A 211 -14.86 -17.18 19.87
N LYS A 212 -15.37 -17.67 18.74
CA LYS A 212 -16.48 -18.62 18.70
C LYS A 212 -16.05 -20.05 18.93
N THR A 213 -14.91 -20.47 18.36
CA THR A 213 -14.44 -21.86 18.48
C THR A 213 -13.86 -22.16 19.85
N GLY A 214 -13.47 -21.13 20.62
CA GLY A 214 -12.95 -21.27 21.98
C GLY A 214 -11.57 -21.93 22.06
N GLU A 215 -11.01 -22.39 20.93
CA GLU A 215 -9.67 -22.93 20.78
C GLU A 215 -9.01 -22.40 19.51
N ALA A 216 -7.72 -22.03 19.60
CA ALA A 216 -6.85 -21.84 18.44
C ALA A 216 -5.73 -22.89 18.43
N GLU A 217 -5.48 -23.48 17.26
CA GLU A 217 -4.32 -24.34 17.05
C GLU A 217 -3.01 -23.58 17.31
N THR A 218 -2.01 -24.26 17.90
CA THR A 218 -0.72 -23.66 18.23
C THR A 218 -0.02 -23.04 17.02
N ILE A 219 -0.08 -23.71 15.85
CA ILE A 219 0.54 -23.21 14.61
C ILE A 219 -0.17 -21.93 14.13
N THR A 220 -1.50 -21.89 14.15
CA THR A 220 -2.29 -20.69 13.82
C THR A 220 -1.93 -19.53 14.74
N SER A 221 -1.68 -19.84 16.02
CA SER A 221 -1.26 -18.83 17.00
C SER A 221 0.13 -18.25 16.69
N HIS A 222 1.10 -19.08 16.27
CA HIS A 222 2.41 -18.61 15.81
C HIS A 222 2.33 -17.75 14.53
N TYR A 223 1.47 -18.12 13.58
CA TYR A 223 1.19 -17.30 12.39
C TYR A 223 0.68 -15.90 12.78
N LEU A 224 -0.34 -15.84 13.64
CA LEU A 224 -0.93 -14.58 14.10
C LEU A 224 0.08 -13.74 14.89
N PHE A 225 0.94 -14.38 15.69
CA PHE A 225 2.00 -13.71 16.41
C PHE A 225 3.03 -13.08 15.45
N ALA A 226 3.49 -13.82 14.43
CA ALA A 226 4.39 -13.28 13.41
C ALA A 226 3.74 -12.13 12.62
N LEU A 227 2.44 -12.25 12.33
CA LEU A 227 1.65 -11.21 11.70
C LEU A 227 1.56 -9.94 12.57
N GLY A 228 1.41 -10.10 13.88
CA GLY A 228 1.45 -8.95 14.77
C GLY A 228 2.88 -8.36 14.91
N MET A 229 3.91 -9.20 14.90
CA MET A 229 5.31 -8.77 15.06
C MET A 229 5.79 -7.91 13.88
N TYR A 230 5.37 -8.20 12.64
CA TYR A 230 5.69 -7.29 11.53
C TYR A 230 5.15 -5.88 11.79
N ARG A 231 3.96 -5.76 12.39
CA ARG A 231 3.31 -4.47 12.64
C ARG A 231 4.08 -3.69 13.70
N ALA A 232 4.56 -4.36 14.75
CA ALA A 232 5.45 -3.74 15.74
C ALA A 232 6.74 -3.20 15.11
N LEU A 233 7.37 -3.96 14.22
CA LEU A 233 8.55 -3.50 13.47
C LEU A 233 8.24 -2.30 12.56
N TYR A 234 7.04 -2.26 11.97
CA TYR A 234 6.59 -1.14 11.17
C TYR A 234 6.37 0.14 11.99
N ILE A 235 5.89 0.03 13.23
CA ILE A 235 5.81 1.16 14.17
C ILE A 235 7.20 1.72 14.46
N VAL A 236 8.18 0.85 14.76
CA VAL A 236 9.57 1.27 14.98
C VAL A 236 10.13 1.94 13.71
N ASN A 237 9.81 1.42 12.54
CA ASN A 237 10.16 2.04 11.27
C ASN A 237 9.54 3.45 11.11
N TRP A 238 8.28 3.68 11.49
CA TRP A 238 7.67 5.01 11.42
C TRP A 238 8.38 6.00 12.33
N VAL A 239 8.69 5.58 13.56
CA VAL A 239 9.46 6.40 14.52
C VAL A 239 10.83 6.75 13.94
N TYR A 240 11.55 5.75 13.40
CA TYR A 240 12.84 5.98 12.75
C TYR A 240 12.74 6.98 11.60
N ARG A 241 11.77 6.82 10.69
CA ARG A 241 11.60 7.72 9.54
C ARG A 241 11.19 9.13 9.95
N TYR A 242 10.42 9.28 11.02
CA TYR A 242 10.07 10.58 11.58
C TYR A 242 11.33 11.34 12.04
N TYR A 243 12.19 10.68 12.83
CA TYR A 243 13.39 11.32 13.38
C TYR A 243 14.50 11.57 12.34
N TYR A 244 14.75 10.62 11.43
CA TYR A 244 15.90 10.69 10.52
C TYR A 244 15.55 11.21 9.11
N GLU A 245 14.34 10.96 8.63
CA GLU A 245 13.92 11.35 7.27
C GLU A 245 12.94 12.53 7.28
N GLY A 246 12.44 12.96 8.45
CA GLY A 246 11.40 13.98 8.57
C GLY A 246 10.06 13.58 7.92
N PHE A 247 9.88 12.29 7.62
CA PHE A 247 8.72 11.78 6.90
C PHE A 247 7.66 11.26 7.87
N PHE A 248 6.43 11.76 7.74
CA PHE A 248 5.29 11.33 8.55
C PHE A 248 4.04 11.16 7.68
N ASP A 249 3.48 9.95 7.70
CA ASP A 249 2.24 9.63 7.01
C ASP A 249 1.16 9.34 8.03
N ILE A 250 0.27 10.32 8.23
CA ILE A 250 -0.79 10.25 9.24
C ILE A 250 -1.79 9.11 8.98
N ILE A 251 -2.11 8.83 7.72
CA ILE A 251 -3.07 7.79 7.35
C ILE A 251 -2.49 6.42 7.71
N ALA A 252 -1.25 6.17 7.31
CA ALA A 252 -0.55 4.92 7.61
C ALA A 252 -0.36 4.70 9.12
N VAL A 253 -0.01 5.77 9.87
CA VAL A 253 0.20 5.69 11.32
C VAL A 253 -1.11 5.42 12.06
N VAL A 254 -2.19 6.17 11.76
CA VAL A 254 -3.49 5.99 12.43
C VAL A 254 -4.08 4.61 12.15
N ALA A 255 -4.12 4.19 10.88
CA ALA A 255 -4.58 2.85 10.52
C ALA A 255 -3.70 1.75 11.18
N GLY A 256 -2.39 2.00 11.23
CA GLY A 256 -1.42 1.19 11.94
C GLY A 256 -1.69 1.01 13.43
N CYS A 257 -2.04 2.10 14.12
CA CYS A 257 -2.44 2.09 15.51
C CYS A 257 -3.73 1.29 15.72
N VAL A 258 -4.76 1.55 14.90
CA VAL A 258 -6.02 0.77 14.94
C VAL A 258 -5.74 -0.72 14.81
N GLN A 259 -4.93 -1.09 13.83
CA GLN A 259 -4.56 -2.49 13.65
C GLN A 259 -3.86 -3.06 14.89
N THR A 260 -2.88 -2.34 15.43
CA THR A 260 -2.10 -2.80 16.58
C THR A 260 -2.99 -3.01 17.81
N VAL A 261 -3.95 -2.10 18.05
CA VAL A 261 -4.94 -2.24 19.13
C VAL A 261 -5.78 -3.51 18.96
N LEU A 262 -6.20 -3.84 17.74
CA LEU A 262 -6.94 -5.08 17.47
C LEU A 262 -6.10 -6.35 17.74
N TYR A 263 -4.77 -6.28 17.58
CA TYR A 263 -3.89 -7.40 17.94
C TYR A 263 -3.54 -7.47 19.43
N CYS A 264 -3.68 -6.39 20.20
CA CYS A 264 -3.27 -6.34 21.61
C CYS A 264 -3.94 -7.42 22.47
N ASP A 265 -5.25 -7.60 22.34
CA ASP A 265 -5.99 -8.61 23.10
C ASP A 265 -5.51 -10.03 22.74
N PHE A 266 -5.32 -10.30 21.45
CA PHE A 266 -4.75 -11.56 20.97
C PHE A 266 -3.33 -11.80 21.52
N PHE A 267 -2.46 -10.79 21.52
CA PHE A 267 -1.11 -10.91 22.04
C PHE A 267 -1.08 -11.21 23.53
N TYR A 268 -1.93 -10.55 24.31
CA TYR A 268 -2.06 -10.81 25.74
C TYR A 268 -2.40 -12.27 26.01
N LEU A 269 -3.40 -12.81 25.28
CA LEU A 269 -3.81 -14.20 25.39
C LEU A 269 -2.72 -15.18 24.91
N TYR A 270 -2.03 -14.83 23.83
CA TYR A 270 -0.94 -15.63 23.28
C TYR A 270 0.21 -15.78 24.29
N ILE A 271 0.69 -14.67 24.86
CA ILE A 271 1.81 -14.66 25.81
C ILE A 271 1.42 -15.40 27.10
N THR A 272 0.21 -15.17 27.61
CA THR A 272 -0.21 -15.76 28.88
C THR A 272 -0.52 -17.26 28.78
N LYS A 273 -1.04 -17.74 27.64
CA LYS A 273 -1.44 -19.15 27.46
C LYS A 273 -0.43 -19.96 26.66
N VAL A 274 -0.10 -19.54 25.44
CA VAL A 274 0.70 -20.34 24.49
C VAL A 274 2.17 -20.42 24.89
N TRP A 275 2.76 -19.31 25.35
CA TRP A 275 4.16 -19.33 25.84
C TRP A 275 4.32 -20.31 27.02
N LYS A 276 3.31 -20.40 27.90
CA LYS A 276 3.31 -21.32 29.04
C LYS A 276 2.94 -22.76 28.65
N GLY A 277 2.89 -23.09 27.36
CA GLY A 277 2.56 -24.42 26.85
C GLY A 277 1.08 -24.81 27.01
N LYS A 278 0.20 -23.86 27.36
CA LYS A 278 -1.25 -24.09 27.48
C LYS A 278 -1.93 -23.79 26.15
N LYS A 279 -2.98 -24.55 25.81
CA LYS A 279 -3.81 -24.26 24.63
C LYS A 279 -4.45 -22.87 24.76
N LEU A 280 -4.59 -22.16 23.65
CA LEU A 280 -5.26 -20.86 23.60
C LEU A 280 -6.77 -21.10 23.70
N THR A 281 -7.27 -21.10 24.93
CA THR A 281 -8.71 -21.00 25.21
C THR A 281 -9.10 -19.54 25.36
N LEU A 282 -10.32 -19.15 25.04
CA LEU A 282 -10.84 -17.82 25.40
C LEU A 282 -11.70 -17.93 26.67
N PRO A 283 -11.65 -16.96 27.60
CA PRO A 283 -12.61 -16.93 28.69
C PRO A 283 -14.01 -16.80 28.09
N ALA A 284 -14.92 -17.69 28.50
CA ALA A 284 -16.30 -17.74 28.06
C ALA A 284 -17.07 -16.47 28.42
#